data_AF-A0A9N9RUI6-F1
#
_entry.id   AF-A0A9N9RUI6-F1
#
_cell.length_a   1.000
_cell.length_b   1.000
_cell.length_c   1.000
_cell.angle_alpha   90.00
_cell.angle_beta   90.00
_cell.angle_gamma   90.00
#
_symmetry.space_group_name_H-M   'P 1'
#
loop_
_entity.id
_entity.type
_entity.pdbx_description
1 polymer ?
#
loop_
_entity_poly.entity_id
_entity_poly.type
_entity_poly.pdbx_seq_one_letter_code
_entity_poly.pdbx_strand_id
1 'polypeptide(L)'
;METHEEESNLTDYASSLDFDSDCDIDINDSSDDMESLYDSEDFEADEQTRPDLKNDLMSWYLKNDCISKNAMGSLLKILKPHLKNPHELPVDARTFLKTFDKVEMKKVSGGDTVYLGIERIINFFIRSKIQLPEELIFDINIDGVEVFVNPYTKRTMWPVLCVFRNIKGFEKMVFPISFYCGSQKPTTLDFLDTFINEYQLMDQNY
;
A
#
# COMPACT_ATOMS: atom_id res chain seq x y z
N MET A 1 -32.04 -56.25 10.58
CA MET A 1 -31.03 -55.82 9.59
C MET A 1 -31.47 -54.45 9.15
N GLU A 2 -30.99 -53.42 9.86
CA GLU A 2 -29.80 -52.63 9.48
C GLU A 2 -30.18 -51.67 8.34
N THR A 3 -30.05 -50.35 8.46
CA THR A 3 -29.09 -49.53 9.21
C THR A 3 -29.67 -48.15 9.52
N HIS A 4 -29.16 -47.57 10.60
CA HIS A 4 -29.45 -46.24 11.15
C HIS A 4 -28.77 -45.12 10.35
N GLU A 5 -29.46 -43.99 10.25
CA GLU A 5 -28.90 -42.68 9.89
C GLU A 5 -28.06 -42.14 11.07
N GLU A 6 -26.80 -41.80 10.82
CA GLU A 6 -25.96 -41.02 11.73
C GLU A 6 -25.84 -39.58 11.17
N GLU A 7 -26.54 -38.65 11.80
CA GLU A 7 -26.22 -37.22 11.74
C GLU A 7 -25.08 -36.92 12.73
N SER A 8 -23.99 -36.30 12.27
CA SER A 8 -23.02 -35.67 13.15
C SER A 8 -22.78 -34.21 12.73
N ASN A 9 -23.26 -33.32 13.58
CA ASN A 9 -22.98 -31.89 13.59
C ASN A 9 -21.56 -31.67 14.16
N LEU A 10 -20.67 -31.05 13.37
CA LEU A 10 -19.46 -30.39 13.91
C LEU A 10 -19.66 -28.89 13.88
N THR A 11 -19.98 -28.33 15.04
CA THR A 11 -20.02 -26.90 15.34
C THR A 11 -18.66 -26.42 15.84
N ASP A 12 -18.24 -25.26 15.32
CA ASP A 12 -17.44 -24.20 15.94
C ASP A 12 -16.38 -24.58 16.98
N TYR A 13 -15.11 -24.43 16.57
CA TYR A 13 -13.98 -24.39 17.49
C TYR A 13 -13.19 -23.09 17.33
N ALA A 14 -13.13 -22.37 18.46
CA ALA A 14 -12.14 -21.36 18.87
C ALA A 14 -12.32 -19.90 18.41
N SER A 15 -13.22 -19.20 19.11
CA SER A 15 -13.03 -17.79 19.49
C SER A 15 -13.13 -17.71 21.02
N SER A 16 -12.04 -17.31 21.70
CA SER A 16 -11.99 -16.53 22.96
C SER A 16 -10.72 -16.85 23.74
N LEU A 17 -9.81 -15.88 23.85
CA LEU A 17 -8.94 -15.73 25.02
C LEU A 17 -8.82 -14.24 25.32
N ASP A 18 -9.70 -13.78 26.20
CA ASP A 18 -9.56 -12.57 27.01
C ASP A 18 -8.85 -12.95 28.31
N PHE A 19 -7.77 -12.25 28.66
CA PHE A 19 -7.17 -12.06 29.99
C PHE A 19 -5.87 -11.24 29.78
N ASP A 20 -5.52 -10.16 30.47
CA ASP A 20 -6.05 -9.63 31.71
C ASP A 20 -5.43 -8.25 32.06
N SER A 21 -6.04 -7.62 33.05
CA SER A 21 -5.45 -6.72 34.05
C SER A 21 -5.43 -5.22 33.76
N ASP A 22 -6.49 -4.59 34.25
CA ASP A 22 -6.46 -3.25 34.84
C ASP A 22 -5.38 -3.15 35.92
N CYS A 23 -4.66 -2.03 35.94
CA CYS A 23 -4.06 -1.50 37.17
C CYS A 23 -4.29 0.01 37.22
N ASP A 24 -5.33 0.38 37.96
CA ASP A 24 -5.54 1.71 38.49
C ASP A 24 -4.34 2.11 39.36
N ILE A 25 -3.67 3.20 39.00
CA ILE A 25 -2.77 3.92 39.90
C ILE A 25 -3.25 5.37 39.93
N ASP A 26 -4.14 5.64 40.89
CA ASP A 26 -4.37 6.97 41.45
C ASP A 26 -3.14 7.36 42.28
N ILE A 27 -2.39 8.37 41.81
CA ILE A 27 -1.49 9.14 42.68
C ILE A 27 -1.83 10.61 42.48
N ASN A 28 -2.59 11.13 43.44
CA ASN A 28 -2.75 12.54 43.71
C ASN A 28 -2.04 12.82 45.04
N ASP A 29 -0.87 13.44 45.04
CA ASP A 29 -0.43 14.27 46.17
C ASP A 29 0.70 15.25 45.80
N SER A 30 0.46 16.49 46.23
CA SER A 30 1.33 17.62 46.57
C SER A 30 2.33 18.23 45.57
N SER A 31 2.06 19.52 45.36
CA SER A 31 2.94 20.61 44.95
C SER A 31 4.22 20.74 45.79
N ASP A 32 5.33 21.07 45.14
CA ASP A 32 6.32 22.02 45.65
C ASP A 32 7.09 22.66 44.48
N ASP A 33 6.93 23.97 44.33
CA ASP A 33 7.73 24.86 43.49
C ASP A 33 9.11 25.05 44.14
N MET A 34 10.22 24.76 43.45
CA MET A 34 11.49 25.51 43.62
C MET A 34 12.50 25.17 42.51
N GLU A 35 12.61 26.10 41.55
CA GLU A 35 13.84 26.65 40.97
C GLU A 35 15.11 25.75 40.97
N SER A 36 15.48 25.22 39.80
CA SER A 36 16.90 24.91 39.51
C SER A 36 17.35 25.64 38.25
N LEU A 37 18.23 26.60 38.48
CA LEU A 37 19.02 27.33 37.51
C LEU A 37 19.90 26.33 36.74
N TYR A 38 19.51 26.01 35.50
CA TYR A 38 20.46 25.45 34.54
C TYR A 38 20.90 26.55 33.61
N ASP A 39 22.12 26.97 33.93
CA ASP A 39 23.02 27.86 33.22
C ASP A 39 23.02 27.55 31.71
N SER A 40 22.80 28.60 30.95
CA SER A 40 22.90 28.64 29.51
C SER A 40 24.36 28.50 29.09
N GLU A 41 24.77 27.28 28.72
CA GLU A 41 25.85 27.14 27.74
C GLU A 41 25.23 27.24 26.35
N ASP A 42 25.37 28.44 25.80
CA ASP A 42 25.18 28.81 24.40
C ASP A 42 26.09 27.91 23.54
N PHE A 43 25.56 26.76 23.13
CA PHE A 43 26.12 26.02 22.02
C PHE A 43 25.35 26.50 20.79
N GLU A 44 25.90 27.51 20.11
CA GLU A 44 25.56 27.76 18.71
C GLU A 44 25.99 26.55 17.89
N ALA A 45 25.13 25.52 17.91
CA ALA A 45 25.18 24.43 16.98
C ALA A 45 24.65 24.97 15.66
N ASP A 46 25.59 25.23 14.77
CA ASP A 46 25.43 25.36 13.33
C ASP A 46 24.19 24.57 12.87
N GLU A 47 23.27 25.24 12.18
CA GLU A 47 22.00 24.69 11.69
C GLU A 47 22.25 23.73 10.51
N GLN A 48 23.26 22.86 10.64
CA GLN A 48 23.36 21.62 9.90
C GLN A 48 22.17 20.76 10.35
N THR A 49 21.13 20.76 9.52
CA THR A 49 19.97 19.86 9.58
C THR A 49 20.40 18.49 10.12
N ARG A 50 20.04 18.20 11.37
CA ARG A 50 20.29 16.88 11.95
C ARG A 50 19.70 15.83 11.00
N PRO A 51 20.41 14.72 10.72
CA PRO A 51 19.88 13.67 9.87
C PRO A 51 18.55 13.17 10.45
N ASP A 52 17.48 13.29 9.67
CA ASP A 52 16.16 12.79 10.02
C ASP A 52 16.11 11.30 9.66
N LEU A 53 16.36 10.45 10.66
CA LEU A 53 16.39 9.00 10.50
C LEU A 53 15.14 8.46 9.80
N LYS A 54 13.98 9.06 10.07
CA LYS A 54 12.73 8.67 9.44
C LYS A 54 12.76 8.93 7.94
N ASN A 55 13.18 10.13 7.52
CA ASN A 55 13.27 10.49 6.10
C ASN A 55 14.36 9.71 5.37
N ASP A 56 15.48 9.41 6.04
CA ASP A 56 16.56 8.60 5.49
C ASP A 56 16.14 7.15 5.28
N LEU A 57 15.48 6.54 6.28
CA LEU A 57 14.92 5.20 6.16
C LEU A 57 13.82 5.13 5.10
N MET A 58 13.01 6.19 4.99
CA MET A 58 11.95 6.29 3.99
C MET A 58 12.56 6.36 2.59
N SER A 59 13.57 7.21 2.39
CA SER A 59 14.30 7.34 1.13
C SER A 59 15.03 6.06 0.75
N TRP A 60 15.66 5.40 1.73
CA TRP A 60 16.28 4.09 1.54
C TRP A 60 15.25 3.03 1.14
N TYR A 61 14.10 2.97 1.82
CA TYR A 61 13.04 2.02 1.47
C TYR A 61 12.53 2.26 0.04
N LEU A 62 12.24 3.51 -0.32
CA LEU A 62 11.75 3.89 -1.65
C LEU A 62 12.77 3.64 -2.77
N LYS A 63 14.07 3.75 -2.46
CA LYS A 63 15.14 3.45 -3.42
C LYS A 63 15.29 1.94 -3.68
N ASN A 64 14.79 1.09 -2.79
CA ASN A 64 14.97 -0.36 -2.84
C ASN A 64 13.61 -1.07 -2.99
N ASP A 65 13.13 -1.21 -4.23
CA ASP A 65 11.83 -1.84 -4.54
C ASP A 65 11.71 -3.32 -4.14
N CYS A 66 12.82 -3.98 -3.77
CA CYS A 66 12.85 -5.38 -3.36
C CYS A 66 12.52 -5.60 -1.88
N ILE A 67 12.41 -4.54 -1.07
CA ILE A 67 12.14 -4.66 0.36
C ILE A 67 10.64 -4.82 0.60
N SER A 68 10.24 -6.01 1.05
CA SER A 68 8.84 -6.25 1.42
C SER A 68 8.40 -5.34 2.58
N LYS A 69 7.12 -4.98 2.60
CA LYS A 69 6.51 -4.24 3.74
C LYS A 69 6.70 -4.98 5.07
N ASN A 70 6.71 -6.31 5.05
CA ASN A 70 6.96 -7.13 6.24
C ASN A 70 8.40 -6.98 6.73
N ALA A 71 9.38 -7.00 5.82
CA ALA A 71 10.78 -6.77 6.17
C ALA A 71 10.98 -5.38 6.78
N MET A 72 10.32 -4.35 6.20
CA MET A 72 10.33 -3.00 6.77
C MET A 72 9.70 -2.97 8.17
N GLY A 73 8.55 -3.63 8.36
CA GLY A 73 7.90 -3.73 9.67
C GLY A 73 8.77 -4.42 10.72
N SER A 74 9.47 -5.49 10.35
CA SER A 74 10.43 -6.16 11.23
C SER A 74 11.61 -5.25 11.57
N LEU A 75 12.14 -4.50 10.60
CA LEU A 75 13.22 -3.53 10.83
C LEU A 75 12.78 -2.43 11.80
N LEU A 76 11.58 -1.87 11.63
CA LEU A 76 11.05 -0.83 12.53
C LEU A 76 10.90 -1.34 13.98
N LYS A 77 10.45 -2.59 14.14
CA LYS A 77 10.37 -3.25 15.46
C LYS A 77 11.75 -3.43 16.11
N ILE A 78 12.78 -3.74 15.32
CA ILE A 78 14.15 -3.85 15.81
C ILE A 78 14.72 -2.48 16.17
N LEU A 79 14.49 -1.45 15.36
CA LEU A 79 15.07 -0.12 15.58
C LEU A 79 14.46 0.61 16.77
N LYS A 80 13.14 0.49 16.99
CA LYS A 80 12.41 1.30 17.96
C LYS A 80 12.96 1.24 19.40
N PRO A 81 13.35 0.09 19.97
CA PRO A 81 13.97 0.02 21.30
C PRO A 81 15.34 0.71 21.40
N HIS A 82 16.02 0.96 20.28
CA HIS A 82 17.35 1.58 20.25
C HIS A 82 17.31 3.10 20.03
N LEU A 83 16.13 3.70 19.86
CA LEU A 83 15.97 5.14 19.67
C LEU A 83 15.88 5.88 21.00
N LYS A 84 16.51 7.06 21.07
CA LYS A 84 16.39 7.97 22.22
C LYS A 84 14.95 8.49 22.37
N ASN A 85 14.22 8.63 21.27
CA ASN A 85 12.81 9.03 21.26
C ASN A 85 11.95 7.95 20.57
N PRO A 86 11.14 7.18 21.30
CA PRO A 86 10.29 6.13 20.74
C PRO A 86 9.21 6.63 19.76
N HIS A 87 8.92 7.94 19.72
CA HIS A 87 7.94 8.53 18.82
C HIS A 87 8.50 8.89 17.44
N GLU A 88 9.83 8.79 17.26
CA GLU A 88 10.50 9.12 16.01
C GLU A 88 10.15 8.15 14.87
N LEU A 89 9.94 6.86 15.20
CA LEU A 89 9.53 5.83 14.25
C LEU A 89 8.26 5.07 14.70
N PRO A 90 7.26 4.91 13.81
CA PRO A 90 6.12 4.03 14.05
C PRO A 90 6.54 2.54 14.00
N VAL A 91 5.77 1.69 14.69
CA VAL A 91 6.00 0.23 14.71
C VAL A 91 5.56 -0.44 13.41
N ASP A 92 4.48 0.08 12.83
CA ASP A 92 3.85 -0.51 11.68
C ASP A 92 4.38 0.10 10.37
N ALA A 93 4.72 -0.76 9.42
CA ALA A 93 5.24 -0.34 8.12
C ALA A 93 4.23 0.47 7.31
N ARG A 94 2.92 0.23 7.45
CA ARG A 94 1.89 1.04 6.76
C ARG A 94 1.85 2.45 7.34
N THR A 95 1.97 2.58 8.66
CA THR A 95 2.09 3.88 9.35
C THR A 95 3.40 4.59 9.01
N PHE A 96 4.51 3.85 8.90
CA PHE A 96 5.80 4.40 8.47
C PHE A 96 5.75 4.95 7.05
N LEU A 97 5.19 4.16 6.15
CA LEU A 97 5.12 4.49 4.73
C LEU A 97 3.97 5.44 4.40
N LYS A 98 3.11 5.79 5.38
CA LYS A 98 1.89 6.63 5.24
C LYS A 98 1.32 6.59 3.83
N THR A 99 0.99 5.39 3.35
CA THR A 99 0.54 5.13 1.98
C THR A 99 1.20 6.05 0.96
N PHE A 100 2.51 5.90 0.72
CA PHE A 100 3.08 6.24 -0.58
C PHE A 100 2.30 5.44 -1.61
N ASP A 101 1.28 6.09 -2.16
CA ASP A 101 1.43 6.68 -3.47
C ASP A 101 0.48 7.87 -3.50
N LYS A 102 1.00 9.10 -3.70
CA LYS A 102 0.16 10.15 -4.29
C LYS A 102 -0.06 9.70 -5.73
N VAL A 103 -0.98 8.76 -5.94
CA VAL A 103 -1.39 8.43 -7.30
C VAL A 103 -2.22 9.60 -7.78
N GLU A 104 -1.82 10.19 -8.89
CA GLU A 104 -2.53 11.31 -9.48
C GLU A 104 -3.92 10.82 -9.92
N MET A 105 -4.95 11.31 -9.24
CA MET A 105 -6.34 11.09 -9.61
C MET A 105 -6.74 12.18 -10.62
N LYS A 106 -7.25 11.77 -11.77
CA LYS A 106 -7.75 12.67 -12.82
C LYS A 106 -9.27 12.53 -12.92
N LYS A 107 -9.97 13.65 -13.10
CA LYS A 107 -11.41 13.61 -13.42
C LYS A 107 -11.59 13.50 -14.93
N VAL A 108 -12.01 12.33 -15.40
CA VAL A 108 -12.15 12.00 -16.84
C VAL A 108 -13.41 11.16 -17.04
N SER A 109 -14.08 11.31 -18.19
CA SER A 109 -15.24 10.47 -18.57
C SER A 109 -16.38 10.41 -17.54
N GLY A 110 -16.58 11.47 -16.75
CA GLY A 110 -17.65 11.55 -15.74
C GLY A 110 -17.32 10.91 -14.39
N GLY A 111 -16.07 10.52 -14.14
CA GLY A 111 -15.63 9.90 -12.90
C GLY A 111 -14.18 10.24 -12.54
N ASP A 112 -13.68 9.60 -11.49
CA ASP A 112 -12.30 9.69 -11.03
C ASP A 112 -11.51 8.51 -11.62
N THR A 113 -10.42 8.82 -12.31
CA THR A 113 -9.53 7.86 -12.95
C THR A 113 -8.16 7.90 -12.31
N VAL A 114 -7.54 6.74 -12.20
CA VAL A 114 -6.17 6.58 -11.74
C VAL A 114 -5.39 5.75 -12.75
N TYR A 115 -4.17 6.17 -13.07
CA TYR A 115 -3.27 5.47 -13.98
C TYR A 115 -2.08 4.91 -13.20
N LEU A 116 -1.85 3.59 -13.31
CA LEU A 116 -0.75 2.88 -12.65
C LEU A 116 0.43 2.61 -13.59
N GLY A 117 0.18 2.53 -14.91
CA GLY A 117 1.20 2.34 -15.94
C GLY A 117 1.54 0.89 -16.24
N ILE A 118 1.58 0.53 -17.52
CA ILE A 118 2.14 -0.74 -17.98
C ILE A 118 3.67 -0.73 -17.86
N GLU A 119 4.29 0.45 -17.99
CA GLU A 119 5.74 0.61 -17.84
C GLU A 119 6.21 0.15 -16.47
N ARG A 120 5.44 0.49 -15.42
CA ARG A 120 5.75 0.11 -14.04
C ARG A 120 5.78 -1.41 -13.88
N ILE A 121 4.90 -2.14 -14.58
CA ILE A 121 4.84 -3.61 -14.53
C ILE A 121 6.04 -4.21 -15.29
N ILE A 122 6.37 -3.67 -16.46
CA ILE A 122 7.53 -4.12 -17.25
C ILE A 122 8.84 -3.87 -16.46
N ASN A 123 9.00 -2.67 -15.90
CA ASN A 123 10.13 -2.31 -15.05
C ASN A 123 10.25 -3.23 -13.83
N PHE A 124 9.13 -3.67 -13.24
CA PHE A 124 9.15 -4.66 -12.18
C PHE A 124 9.74 -6.00 -12.63
N PHE A 125 9.38 -6.49 -13.82
CA PHE A 125 9.97 -7.71 -14.37
C PHE A 125 11.47 -7.58 -14.62
N ILE A 126 11.90 -6.46 -15.21
CA ILE A 126 13.31 -6.17 -15.48
C ILE A 126 14.11 -6.13 -14.17
N ARG A 127 13.65 -5.39 -13.17
CA ARG A 127 14.31 -5.26 -11.86
C ARG A 127 14.37 -6.60 -11.11
N SER A 128 13.35 -7.42 -11.30
CA SER A 128 13.26 -8.77 -10.73
C SER A 128 14.06 -9.81 -11.51
N LYS A 129 14.80 -9.40 -12.56
CA LYS A 129 15.60 -10.28 -13.44
C LYS A 129 14.78 -11.40 -14.06
N ILE A 130 13.49 -11.13 -14.30
CA ILE A 130 12.61 -12.04 -15.03
C ILE A 130 12.97 -11.93 -16.50
N GLN A 131 13.17 -13.08 -17.14
CA GLN A 131 13.49 -13.11 -18.56
C GLN A 131 12.26 -12.71 -19.37
N LEU A 132 12.37 -11.58 -20.07
CA LEU A 132 11.34 -11.10 -20.98
C LEU A 132 11.60 -11.64 -22.39
N PRO A 133 10.54 -11.99 -23.14
CA PRO A 133 10.64 -12.27 -24.57
C PRO A 133 10.99 -11.00 -25.36
N GLU A 134 11.42 -11.18 -26.61
CA GLU A 134 11.68 -10.07 -27.54
C GLU A 134 10.41 -9.26 -27.84
N GLU A 135 9.27 -9.96 -27.98
CA GLU A 135 7.96 -9.36 -28.16
C GLU A 135 7.07 -9.71 -26.96
N LEU A 136 6.42 -8.73 -26.34
CA LEU A 136 5.48 -8.94 -25.24
C LEU A 136 4.06 -9.15 -25.78
N ILE A 137 3.46 -10.29 -25.44
CA ILE A 137 2.07 -10.58 -25.79
C ILE A 137 1.25 -10.45 -24.51
N PHE A 138 0.27 -9.56 -24.52
CA PHE A 138 -0.61 -9.37 -23.38
C PHE A 138 -2.05 -9.13 -23.83
N ASP A 139 -2.99 -9.56 -22.99
CA ASP A 139 -4.42 -9.29 -23.18
C ASP A 139 -4.87 -8.19 -22.24
N ILE A 140 -5.71 -7.29 -22.76
CA ILE A 140 -6.35 -6.23 -21.98
C ILE A 140 -7.82 -6.58 -21.74
N ASN A 141 -8.25 -6.50 -20.49
CA ASN A 141 -9.64 -6.62 -20.10
C ASN A 141 -10.12 -5.32 -19.46
N ILE A 142 -11.29 -4.85 -19.90
CA ILE A 142 -11.94 -3.63 -19.42
C ILE A 142 -13.40 -3.99 -19.21
N ASP A 143 -13.78 -4.26 -17.96
CA ASP A 143 -15.15 -4.62 -17.61
C ASP A 143 -15.66 -3.74 -16.47
N GLY A 144 -16.97 -3.50 -16.43
CA GLY A 144 -17.62 -2.69 -15.41
C GLY A 144 -18.11 -3.54 -14.24
N VAL A 145 -17.70 -3.19 -13.03
CA VAL A 145 -18.22 -3.81 -11.79
C VAL A 145 -18.92 -2.76 -10.93
N GLU A 146 -20.08 -3.11 -10.39
CA GLU A 146 -20.75 -2.28 -9.37
C GLU A 146 -20.03 -2.47 -8.03
N VAL A 147 -19.38 -1.42 -7.53
CA VAL A 147 -18.67 -1.42 -6.24
C VAL A 147 -19.65 -1.21 -5.09
N PHE A 148 -20.66 -0.37 -5.32
CA PHE A 148 -21.75 -0.12 -4.39
C PHE A 148 -23.07 -0.21 -5.15
N VAL A 149 -23.95 -1.10 -4.69
CA VAL A 149 -25.20 -1.46 -5.37
C VAL A 149 -26.39 -0.63 -4.86
N ASN A 150 -26.21 0.17 -3.80
CA ASN A 150 -27.28 1.00 -3.26
C ASN A 150 -27.64 2.14 -4.24
N PRO A 151 -28.92 2.35 -4.59
CA PRO A 151 -29.35 3.38 -5.54
C PRO A 151 -28.96 4.82 -5.16
N TYR A 152 -28.76 5.12 -3.87
CA TYR A 152 -28.35 6.44 -3.39
C TYR A 152 -26.83 6.65 -3.34
N THR A 153 -26.05 5.57 -3.37
CA THR A 153 -24.58 5.60 -3.31
C THR A 153 -23.94 4.78 -4.44
N LYS A 154 -24.68 4.58 -5.54
CA LYS A 154 -24.26 3.74 -6.66
C LYS A 154 -22.90 4.18 -7.16
N ARG A 155 -21.97 3.22 -7.24
CA ARG A 155 -20.62 3.42 -7.76
C ARG A 155 -20.25 2.25 -8.64
N THR A 156 -19.74 2.56 -9.82
CA THR A 156 -19.21 1.58 -10.76
C THR A 156 -17.72 1.82 -10.93
N MET A 157 -16.95 0.74 -10.94
CA MET A 157 -15.53 0.75 -11.25
C MET A 157 -15.31 0.03 -12.57
N TRP A 158 -14.41 0.57 -13.37
CA TRP A 158 -13.98 0.00 -14.64
C TRP A 158 -12.47 -0.16 -14.58
N PRO A 159 -11.96 -1.28 -14.06
CA PRO A 159 -10.54 -1.57 -14.11
C PRO A 159 -10.08 -1.84 -15.55
N VAL A 160 -8.89 -1.36 -15.87
CA VAL A 160 -8.11 -1.79 -17.04
C VAL A 160 -7.10 -2.80 -16.53
N LEU A 161 -7.30 -4.06 -16.90
CA LEU A 161 -6.53 -5.20 -16.43
C LEU A 161 -5.69 -5.77 -17.57
N CYS A 162 -4.50 -6.25 -17.25
CA CYS A 162 -3.56 -6.83 -18.19
C CYS A 162 -3.08 -8.21 -17.72
N VAL A 163 -2.95 -9.13 -18.67
CA VAL A 163 -2.34 -10.45 -18.46
C VAL A 163 -1.28 -10.67 -19.53
N PHE A 164 -0.02 -10.85 -19.11
CA PHE A 164 1.06 -11.21 -20.00
C PHE A 164 1.02 -12.70 -20.33
N ARG A 165 0.93 -13.06 -21.61
CA ARG A 165 0.75 -14.44 -22.07
C ARG A 165 2.05 -15.21 -22.26
N ASN A 166 3.15 -14.50 -22.51
CA ASN A 166 4.43 -15.09 -22.85
C ASN A 166 5.55 -14.74 -21.85
N ILE A 167 5.20 -14.35 -20.62
CA ILE A 167 6.14 -14.25 -19.50
C ILE A 167 5.99 -15.48 -18.62
N LYS A 168 7.04 -16.31 -18.58
CA LYS A 168 7.03 -17.59 -17.87
C LYS A 168 6.75 -17.41 -16.38
N GLY A 169 5.73 -18.10 -15.86
CA GLY A 169 5.32 -18.05 -14.45
C GLY A 169 4.35 -16.92 -14.10
N PHE A 170 3.97 -16.08 -15.07
CA PHE A 170 3.05 -14.95 -14.89
C PHE A 170 1.82 -15.04 -15.80
N GLU A 171 1.63 -16.14 -16.52
CA GLU A 171 0.62 -16.32 -17.58
C GLU A 171 -0.84 -16.22 -17.07
N LYS A 172 -1.02 -16.42 -15.76
CA LYS A 172 -2.31 -16.35 -15.05
C LYS A 172 -2.41 -15.13 -14.12
N MET A 173 -1.36 -14.31 -14.04
CA MET A 173 -1.34 -13.16 -13.15
C MET A 173 -1.99 -11.96 -13.82
N VAL A 174 -2.93 -11.34 -13.11
CA VAL A 174 -3.65 -10.15 -13.56
C VAL A 174 -3.03 -8.92 -12.94
N PHE A 175 -2.68 -7.94 -13.76
CA PHE A 175 -2.10 -6.68 -13.34
C PHE A 175 -3.06 -5.53 -13.64
N PRO A 176 -3.41 -4.71 -12.64
CA PRO A 176 -4.17 -3.49 -12.90
C PRO A 176 -3.25 -2.42 -13.52
N ILE A 177 -3.69 -1.84 -14.63
CA ILE A 177 -3.02 -0.73 -15.33
C ILE A 177 -3.70 0.60 -14.99
N SER A 178 -5.02 0.60 -14.87
CA SER A 178 -5.80 1.81 -14.58
C SER A 178 -7.12 1.44 -13.92
N PHE A 179 -7.73 2.39 -13.24
CA PHE A 179 -9.10 2.28 -12.79
C PHE A 179 -9.85 3.56 -13.11
N TYR A 180 -11.06 3.43 -13.63
CA TYR A 180 -12.07 4.46 -13.56
C TYR A 180 -13.06 4.13 -12.43
N CYS A 181 -13.52 5.13 -11.70
CA CYS A 181 -14.58 5.00 -10.69
C CYS A 181 -15.53 6.19 -10.78
N GLY A 182 -16.83 5.91 -10.95
CA GLY A 182 -17.85 6.95 -11.07
C GLY A 182 -19.18 6.48 -10.53
N SER A 183 -20.16 7.38 -10.46
CA SER A 183 -21.55 7.00 -10.12
C SER A 183 -22.24 6.22 -11.24
N GLN A 184 -21.68 6.28 -12.45
CA GLN A 184 -22.16 5.64 -13.66
C GLN A 184 -20.97 5.13 -14.49
N LYS A 185 -21.26 4.32 -15.51
CA LYS A 185 -20.28 3.90 -16.51
C LYS A 185 -19.56 5.11 -17.13
N PRO A 186 -18.31 4.97 -17.58
CA PRO A 186 -17.60 6.03 -18.28
C PRO A 186 -18.43 6.59 -19.43
N THR A 187 -18.51 7.91 -19.54
CA THR A 187 -19.25 8.57 -20.63
C THR A 187 -18.52 8.44 -21.97
N THR A 188 -17.19 8.38 -21.91
CA THR A 188 -16.27 8.27 -23.06
C THR A 188 -15.16 7.28 -22.72
N LEU A 189 -14.35 6.91 -23.72
CA LEU A 189 -13.18 6.04 -23.53
C LEU A 189 -11.91 6.80 -23.17
N ASP A 190 -11.98 8.13 -23.01
CA ASP A 190 -10.82 9.01 -22.76
C ASP A 190 -10.02 8.63 -21.51
N PHE A 191 -10.63 7.90 -20.56
CA PHE A 191 -9.91 7.32 -19.42
C PHE A 191 -8.82 6.31 -19.83
N LEU A 192 -8.86 5.79 -21.06
CA LEU A 192 -7.86 4.91 -21.65
C LEU A 192 -6.75 5.68 -22.38
N ASP A 193 -6.89 6.98 -22.62
CA ASP A 193 -5.94 7.74 -23.45
C ASP A 193 -4.52 7.68 -22.90
N THR A 194 -4.38 7.73 -21.58
CA THR A 194 -3.05 7.63 -20.94
C THR A 194 -2.41 6.27 -21.20
N PHE A 195 -3.21 5.18 -21.17
CA PHE A 195 -2.74 3.84 -21.52
C PHE A 195 -2.34 3.72 -22.98
N ILE A 196 -3.19 4.20 -23.89
CA ILE A 196 -2.95 4.10 -25.34
C ILE A 196 -1.69 4.88 -25.73
N ASN A 197 -1.52 6.08 -25.18
CA ASN A 197 -0.34 6.91 -25.44
C ASN A 197 0.94 6.26 -24.91
N GLU A 198 0.91 5.68 -23.70
CA GLU A 198 2.06 4.95 -23.14
C GLU A 198 2.41 3.74 -24.01
N TYR A 199 1.40 2.95 -24.42
CA TYR A 199 1.59 1.80 -25.29
C TYR A 199 2.20 2.19 -26.65
N GLN A 200 1.67 3.22 -27.32
CA GLN A 200 2.20 3.70 -28.59
C GLN A 200 3.64 4.20 -28.48
N LEU A 201 3.97 4.87 -27.38
CA LEU A 201 5.33 5.34 -27.13
C LEU A 201 6.29 4.16 -26.95
N MET A 202 5.87 3.09 -26.28
CA MET A 202 6.68 1.89 -26.13
C MET A 202 6.90 1.18 -27.47
N ASP A 203 5.85 1.04 -28.26
CA ASP A 203 5.89 0.35 -29.56
C ASP A 203 6.82 1.04 -30.56
N GLN A 204 6.98 2.37 -30.46
CA GLN A 204 7.86 3.14 -31.35
C GLN A 204 9.34 3.16 -30.95
N ASN A 205 9.66 2.80 -29.70
CA ASN A 205 11.02 2.90 -29.15
C ASN A 205 11.77 1.55 -29.13
N TYR A 206 11.20 0.51 -29.73
CA TYR A 206 11.80 -0.82 -29.91
C TYR A 206 11.67 -1.26 -31.38
#